data_AF-A0A2A2KYD1-F1
#
_entry.id   AF-A0A2A2KYD1-F1
#
_cell.length_a   1.000
_cell.length_b   1.000
_cell.length_c   1.000
_cell.angle_alpha   90.00
_cell.angle_beta   90.00
_cell.angle_gamma   90.00
#
_symmetry.space_group_name_H-M   'P 1'
#
loop_
_entity.id
_entity.type
_entity.pdbx_description
1 polymer ?
#
loop_
_entity_poly.entity_id
_entity_poly.type
_entity_poly.pdbx_seq_one_letter_code
_entity_poly.pdbx_strand_id
1 'polypeptide(L)' 'MSNWTLNFGLVFETALAWFMCYCPGLDNGLRMYGLRFSWWFCGLPFSILIFIYDEARRYLIRKYPGGWVERETYY' A
#
# COMPACT_ATOMS: atom_id res chain seq x y z
N MET A 1 9.65 13.58 4.51
CA MET A 1 8.19 13.34 4.50
C MET A 1 7.48 14.54 5.10
N SER A 2 7.19 15.59 4.32
CA SER A 2 6.51 16.79 4.83
C SER A 2 4.98 16.75 4.70
N ASN A 3 4.44 15.70 4.06
CA ASN A 3 3.03 15.61 3.73
C ASN A 3 2.25 14.93 4.86
N TRP A 4 1.84 15.71 5.86
CA TRP A 4 1.22 15.21 7.08
C TRP A 4 -0.14 14.54 6.82
N THR A 5 -0.90 15.03 5.84
CA THR A 5 -2.18 14.46 5.41
C THR A 5 -2.04 13.04 4.86
N LEU A 6 -0.96 12.76 4.12
CA LEU A 6 -0.72 11.42 3.57
C LEU A 6 -0.41 10.41 4.69
N ASN A 7 0.44 10.80 5.64
CA ASN A 7 0.79 9.95 6.78
C ASN A 7 -0.42 9.65 7.66
N PHE A 8 -1.29 10.64 7.88
CA PHE A 8 -2.55 10.46 8.60
C PHE A 8 -3.49 9.50 7.85
N GLY A 9 -3.60 9.64 6.52
CA GLY A 9 -4.41 8.75 5.69
C GLY A 9 -3.98 7.29 5.81
N LEU A 10 -2.68 7.02 5.82
CA LEU A 10 -2.13 5.66 5.93
C LEU A 10 -2.42 5.01 7.30
N VAL A 11 -2.34 5.80 8.37
CA VAL A 11 -2.72 5.35 9.72
C VAL A 11 -4.23 5.16 9.84
N PHE A 12 -5.02 6.05 9.24
CA PHE A 12 -6.48 5.95 9.24
C PHE A 12 -6.96 4.70 8.48
N GLU A 13 -6.39 4.41 7.31
CA GLU A 13 -6.71 3.22 6.52
C GLU A 13 -6.44 1.93 7.29
N THR A 14 -5.27 1.82 7.93
CA THR A 14 -4.92 0.65 8.73
C THR A 14 -5.82 0.50 9.96
N ALA A 15 -6.15 1.60 10.64
CA ALA A 15 -7.08 1.59 11.78
C ALA A 15 -8.51 1.21 11.35
N LEU A 16 -8.97 1.69 10.20
CA LEU A 16 -10.29 1.37 9.65
C LEU A 16 -10.37 -0.10 9.21
N ALA A 17 -9.33 -0.62 8.53
CA ALA A 17 -9.24 -2.04 8.17
C ALA A 17 -9.25 -2.93 9.42
N TRP A 18 -8.57 -2.51 10.48
CA TRP A 18 -8.59 -3.19 11.77
C TRP A 18 -9.99 -3.14 12.40
N PHE A 19 -10.63 -1.98 12.44
CA PHE A 19 -12.00 -1.82 12.93
C PHE A 19 -13.00 -2.70 12.17
N MET A 20 -12.92 -2.75 10.84
CA MET A 20 -13.80 -3.59 10.02
C MET A 20 -13.59 -5.10 10.24
N CYS A 21 -12.36 -5.55 10.49
CA CYS A 21 -12.09 -6.97 10.74
C CYS A 21 -12.52 -7.45 12.12
N TYR A 22 -12.54 -6.56 13.13
CA TYR A 22 -12.72 -6.94 14.53
C TYR A 22 -14.03 -6.42 15.16
N CYS A 23 -14.80 -5.56 14.48
CA CYS A 23 -16.10 -5.11 14.99
C CYS A 23 -17.19 -6.18 14.82
N PRO A 24 -17.76 -6.69 15.94
CA PRO A 24 -18.87 -7.64 15.89
C PRO A 24 -20.13 -6.93 15.37
N GLY A 25 -20.74 -7.47 14.31
CA GLY A 25 -21.91 -6.90 13.63
C GLY A 25 -21.72 -6.71 12.12
N LEU A 26 -20.47 -6.64 11.65
CA LEU A 26 -20.13 -6.58 10.22
C LEU A 26 -20.11 -7.96 9.54
N ASP A 27 -20.26 -9.05 10.31
CA ASP A 27 -20.38 -10.41 9.78
C ASP A 27 -21.70 -10.60 9.01
N ASN A 28 -22.79 -9.97 9.47
CA ASN A 28 -24.11 -10.05 8.83
C ASN A 28 -24.30 -9.09 7.64
N GLY A 29 -23.58 -7.95 7.63
CA GLY A 29 -23.72 -6.93 6.58
C GLY A 29 -22.79 -7.12 5.39
N LEU A 30 -21.52 -7.51 5.64
CA LEU A 30 -20.46 -7.58 4.63
C LEU A 30 -19.77 -8.96 4.57
N ARG A 31 -20.16 -9.93 5.42
CA ARG A 31 -19.54 -11.28 5.52
C ARG A 31 -18.03 -11.21 5.74
N MET A 32 -17.56 -10.20 6.46
CA MET A 32 -16.16 -10.08 6.85
C MET A 32 -15.92 -10.90 8.11
N TYR A 33 -15.39 -12.10 7.89
CA TYR A 33 -14.94 -12.97 8.98
C TYR A 33 -13.64 -12.42 9.59
N GLY A 34 -13.47 -12.64 10.90
CA GLY A 34 -12.24 -12.27 11.60
C GLY A 34 -11.00 -12.91 10.95
N LEU A 35 -10.16 -12.09 10.31
CA LEU A 35 -8.91 -12.55 9.73
C LEU A 35 -7.92 -12.94 10.84
N ARG A 36 -7.31 -14.13 10.71
CA ARG A 36 -6.16 -14.50 11.54
C ARG A 36 -5.00 -13.55 11.24
N PHE A 37 -4.26 -13.13 12.26
CA PHE A 37 -3.12 -12.20 12.15
C PHE A 37 -2.08 -12.65 11.10
N SER A 38 -1.90 -13.96 10.89
CA SER A 38 -1.01 -14.50 9.85
C SER A 38 -1.37 -14.07 8.42
N TRP A 39 -2.63 -13.74 8.13
CA TRP A 39 -3.09 -13.36 6.80
C TRP A 39 -2.73 -11.91 6.44
N TRP A 40 -2.52 -11.07 7.45
CA TRP A 40 -2.02 -9.70 7.25
C TRP A 40 -0.62 -9.70 6.60
N PHE A 41 0.20 -10.70 6.91
CA PHE A 41 1.54 -10.84 6.34
C PHE A 41 1.55 -11.36 4.90
N CYS A 42 0.44 -11.87 4.38
CA CYS A 42 0.39 -12.34 3.00
C CYS A 42 0.52 -11.17 2.00
N GLY A 43 0.01 -9.98 2.35
CA GLY A 43 0.12 -8.77 1.52
C GLY A 43 1.46 -8.04 1.62
N LEU A 44 2.20 -8.24 2.73
CA LEU A 44 3.49 -7.60 2.96
C LEU A 44 4.55 -7.85 1.87
N PRO A 45 4.79 -9.09 1.38
CA PRO A 45 5.78 -9.31 0.31
C PRO A 45 5.40 -8.61 -1.00
N PHE A 46 4.11 -8.51 -1.32
CA PHE A 46 3.66 -7.76 -2.51
C PHE A 46 3.83 -6.25 -2.35
N SER A 47 3.54 -5.71 -1.16
CA SER A 47 3.77 -4.29 -0.86
C SER A 47 5.26 -3.92 -0.98
N ILE A 48 6.15 -4.77 -0.47
CA ILE A 48 7.61 -4.58 -0.59
C ILE A 48 8.04 -4.60 -2.06
N LEU A 49 7.50 -5.52 -2.86
CA LEU A 49 7.82 -5.61 -4.29
C LEU A 49 7.39 -4.35 -5.05
N ILE A 50 6.19 -3.83 -4.78
CA ILE A 50 5.71 -2.56 -5.36
C ILE A 50 6.64 -1.41 -4.97
N PHE A 51 7.03 -1.33 -3.70
CA PHE A 51 7.94 -0.29 -3.22
C PHE A 51 9.31 -0.36 -3.90
N ILE A 52 9.90 -1.55 -4.01
CA ILE A 52 11.17 -1.76 -4.71
C ILE A 52 11.04 -1.37 -6.19
N TYR A 53 9.95 -1.73 -6.85
CA TYR A 53 9.72 -1.39 -8.24
C TYR A 53 9.60 0.12 -8.46
N ASP A 54 8.83 0.83 -7.62
CA ASP A 54 8.66 2.28 -7.72
C ASP A 54 9.97 3.03 -7.50
N GLU A 55 10.73 2.62 -6.49
CA GLU A 55 12.02 3.23 -6.15
C GLU A 55 13.08 2.89 -7.21
N ALA A 56 13.10 1.67 -7.76
CA ALA A 56 13.98 1.28 -8.85
C ALA A 56 13.67 2.06 -10.14
N ARG A 57 12.39 2.24 -10.49
CA ARG A 57 11.97 3.09 -11.63
C ARG A 57 12.43 4.53 -11.42
N ARG A 58 12.18 5.10 -10.24
CA ARG A 58 12.57 6.47 -9.90
C ARG A 58 14.10 6.64 -9.87
N TYR A 59 14.84 5.62 -9.44
CA TYR A 59 16.30 5.60 -9.47
C TYR A 59 16.85 5.55 -10.91
N LEU A 60 16.28 4.71 -11.78
CA LEU A 60 16.65 4.62 -13.19
C LEU A 60 16.41 5.93 -13.93
N ILE A 61 15.29 6.61 -13.68
CA ILE A 61 14.98 7.94 -14.25
C ILE A 61 16.01 8.99 -13.80
N ARG A 62 16.39 9.01 -12.52
CA ARG A 62 17.42 9.96 -12.02
C ARG A 62 18.81 9.71 -12.60
N LYS A 63 19.15 8.46 -12.91
CA LYS A 63 20.49 8.06 -13.38
C LYS A 63 20.65 8.18 -14.90
N TYR A 64 19.56 8.04 -15.66
CA TYR A 64 19.56 8.13 -17.12
C TYR A 64 18.51 9.15 -17.60
N PRO A 65 18.78 10.47 -17.48
CA PRO A 65 17.88 11.50 -17.97
C PRO A 65 17.73 11.37 -19.50
N GLY A 66 16.51 11.14 -19.97
CA GLY A 66 16.17 10.95 -21.40
C GLY A 66 16.12 9.50 -21.90
N GLY A 67 16.16 8.50 -21.01
CA GLY A 67 16.02 7.08 -21.36
C GLY A 67 14.58 6.66 -21.71
N TRP A 68 14.43 5.50 -22.37
CA TRP A 68 13.13 4.92 -22.79
C TRP A 68 12.10 4.81 -21.64
N VAL A 69 12.58 4.54 -20.41
CA VAL A 69 11.78 4.46 -19.18
C VAL A 69 11.13 5.81 -18.82
N GLU A 70 11.81 6.93 -19.05
CA GLU A 70 11.26 8.27 -18.82
C GLU A 70 10.25 8.68 -19.91
N ARG A 71 10.31 8.06 -21.09
CA ARG A 71 9.43 8.40 -22.21
C ARG A 71 8.11 7.62 -22.21
N GLU A 72 8.12 6.41 -21.64
CA GLU A 72 6.96 5.48 -21.59
C GLU A 72 6.30 5.39 -20.20
N THR A 73 7.01 5.66 -19.10
CA THR A 73 6.47 5.47 -17.72
C THR A 73 6.41 6.74 -16.87
N TYR A 74 6.56 7.90 -17.50
CA TYR A 74 6.43 9.19 -16.81
C TYR A 74 4.98 9.69 -16.91
N TYR A 75 4.25 9.47 -15.82
CA TYR A 75 2.94 10.07 -15.54
C TYR A 75 2.99 10.68 -14.14
#